data_AF-A0A1R1LCM4-F1
#
_entry.id   AF-A0A1R1LCM4-F1
#
_cell.length_a   1.000
_cell.length_b   1.000
_cell.length_c   1.000
_cell.angle_alpha   90.00
_cell.angle_beta   90.00
_cell.angle_gamma   90.00
#
_symmetry.space_group_name_H-M   'P 1'
#
loop_
_entity.id
_entity.type
_entity.pdbx_description
1 polymer ?
#
loop_
_entity_poly.entity_id
_entity_poly.type
_entity_poly.pdbx_seq_one_letter_code
_entity_poly.pdbx_strand_id
1 'polypeptide(L)'
;MYNPLLNRLLIVVSLFLFSVQSYGYSYSAAGKEPFLEGWVEISKALHEQNKDHARKVLEQLNDELVNLESEADIALVWRLNSAVENQDLTATGQVFSEIFTAVIAARLELAQSEINAYQTAKVHVAKSKRFLDLLLNDTDLLATRLTTTQKLKVRNAIDNCLKSLGSPGLFGAGQQPADLSVFKASRTDLLHQLRAAQ
;
A
#
# COMPACT_ATOMS: atom_id res chain seq x y z
N MET A 1 50.44 32.05 -25.18
CA MET A 1 49.18 32.52 -25.82
C MET A 1 48.02 31.79 -25.18
N TYR A 2 47.26 32.49 -24.34
CA TYR A 2 46.03 31.97 -23.72
C TYR A 2 44.96 31.90 -24.81
N ASN A 3 44.42 30.72 -25.12
CA ASN A 3 43.42 30.56 -26.18
C ASN A 3 42.01 30.58 -25.55
N PRO A 4 41.33 31.75 -25.50
CA PRO A 4 40.09 31.90 -24.76
C PRO A 4 38.93 31.09 -25.34
N LEU A 5 39.06 30.60 -26.58
CA LEU A 5 38.06 29.77 -27.25
C LEU A 5 38.07 28.32 -26.74
N LEU A 6 39.26 27.78 -26.43
CA LEU A 6 39.37 26.41 -25.91
C LEU A 6 38.82 26.30 -24.47
N ASN A 7 39.03 27.35 -23.66
CA ASN A 7 38.52 27.40 -22.29
C ASN A 7 36.99 27.60 -22.25
N ARG A 8 36.42 28.29 -23.25
CA ARG A 8 34.95 28.41 -23.40
C ARG A 8 34.31 27.07 -23.83
N LEU A 9 34.98 26.28 -24.66
CA LEU A 9 34.48 24.97 -25.08
C LEU A 9 34.48 23.96 -23.91
N LEU A 10 35.51 23.98 -23.06
CA LEU A 10 35.61 23.13 -21.87
C LEU A 10 34.53 23.44 -20.81
N ILE A 11 34.16 24.71 -20.65
CA ILE A 11 33.09 25.11 -19.71
C ILE A 11 31.71 24.68 -20.22
N VAL A 12 31.47 24.72 -21.54
CA VAL A 12 30.18 24.31 -22.13
C VAL A 12 30.01 22.79 -22.10
N VAL A 13 31.07 22.00 -22.30
CA VAL A 13 31.02 20.53 -22.23
C VAL A 13 30.85 20.04 -20.79
N SER A 14 31.42 20.73 -19.79
CA SER A 14 31.27 20.35 -18.38
C SER A 14 29.87 20.58 -17.81
N LEU A 15 29.03 21.39 -18.47
CA LEU A 15 27.65 21.66 -18.05
C LEU A 15 26.64 20.61 -18.55
N PHE A 16 27.04 19.69 -19.44
CA PHE A 16 26.16 18.65 -19.99
C PHE A 16 26.28 17.28 -19.30
N LEU A 17 27.18 17.12 -18.33
CA LEU A 17 27.43 15.84 -17.66
C LEU A 17 26.68 15.64 -16.33
N PHE A 18 25.82 16.59 -15.95
CA PHE A 18 24.94 16.46 -14.78
C PHE A 18 23.48 16.35 -15.20
N SER A 19 23.15 15.36 -16.03
CA SER A 19 21.80 14.78 -16.00
C SER A 19 21.71 13.94 -14.74
N VAL A 20 21.58 14.59 -13.59
CA VAL A 20 21.09 13.93 -12.38
C VAL A 20 19.74 13.35 -12.79
N GLN A 21 19.60 12.03 -12.73
CA GLN A 21 18.30 11.39 -12.83
C GLN A 21 17.49 11.91 -11.65
N SER A 22 16.76 13.00 -11.90
CA SER A 22 15.60 13.37 -11.12
C SER A 22 14.65 12.19 -11.29
N TYR A 23 14.71 11.24 -10.36
CA TYR A 23 13.52 10.49 -10.01
C TYR A 23 12.56 11.57 -9.54
N GLY A 24 11.71 12.01 -10.46
CA GLY A 24 10.53 12.76 -10.08
C GLY A 24 9.76 11.84 -9.14
N TYR A 25 10.02 11.94 -7.84
CA TYR A 25 9.00 11.73 -6.83
C TYR A 25 7.93 12.76 -7.17
N SER A 26 7.10 12.38 -8.14
CA SER A 26 6.08 13.21 -8.70
C SER A 26 5.15 13.53 -7.53
N TYR A 27 4.78 14.79 -7.36
CA TYR A 27 3.73 15.17 -6.42
C TYR A 27 2.38 14.48 -6.75
N SER A 28 2.25 13.81 -7.90
CA SER A 28 1.16 12.86 -8.18
C SER A 28 1.23 11.57 -7.32
N ALA A 29 2.38 11.22 -6.76
CA ALA A 29 2.61 10.03 -5.92
C ALA A 29 2.05 10.15 -4.49
N ALA A 30 1.79 11.37 -3.99
CA ALA A 30 1.35 11.58 -2.60
C ALA A 30 -0.04 10.96 -2.27
N GLY A 31 -0.84 10.64 -3.30
CA GLY A 31 -2.13 9.98 -3.17
C GLY A 31 -2.23 8.59 -3.81
N LYS A 32 -1.17 8.15 -4.50
CA LYS A 32 -1.14 6.83 -5.14
C LYS A 32 -1.07 5.74 -4.09
N GLU A 33 -1.63 4.60 -4.46
CA GLU A 33 -1.58 3.37 -3.66
C GLU A 33 -0.93 2.30 -4.54
N PRO A 34 0.41 2.22 -4.60
CA PRO A 34 1.12 1.45 -5.62
C PRO A 34 0.69 -0.01 -5.69
N PHE A 35 0.54 -0.69 -4.54
CA PHE A 35 0.04 -2.06 -4.52
C PHE A 35 -1.41 -2.21 -5.01
N LEU A 36 -2.27 -1.21 -4.76
CA LEU A 36 -3.65 -1.21 -5.26
C LEU A 36 -3.69 -1.04 -6.79
N GLU A 37 -2.97 -0.04 -7.29
CA GLU A 37 -2.83 0.22 -8.73
C GLU A 37 -2.17 -0.97 -9.45
N GLY A 38 -1.10 -1.49 -8.85
CA GLY A 38 -0.36 -2.64 -9.34
C GLY A 38 -1.21 -3.90 -9.41
N TRP A 39 -2.04 -4.20 -8.41
CA TRP A 39 -2.98 -5.32 -8.49
C TRP A 39 -3.95 -5.17 -9.66
N VAL A 40 -4.56 -3.98 -9.82
CA VAL A 40 -5.52 -3.74 -10.90
C VAL A 40 -4.87 -3.95 -12.28
N GLU A 41 -3.66 -3.45 -12.49
CA GLU A 41 -2.96 -3.62 -13.76
C GLU A 41 -2.46 -5.05 -13.98
N ILE A 42 -1.87 -5.68 -12.97
CA ILE A 42 -1.35 -7.06 -13.05
C ILE A 42 -2.49 -8.06 -13.26
N SER A 43 -3.56 -7.99 -12.47
CA SER A 43 -4.71 -8.90 -12.60
C SER A 43 -5.34 -8.79 -13.98
N LYS A 44 -5.53 -7.57 -14.50
CA LYS A 44 -6.00 -7.34 -15.87
C LYS A 44 -5.05 -7.94 -16.91
N ALA A 45 -3.75 -7.69 -16.79
CA ALA A 45 -2.76 -8.23 -17.71
C ALA A 45 -2.74 -9.77 -17.71
N LEU A 46 -2.89 -10.41 -16.55
CA LEU A 46 -2.97 -11.86 -16.43
C LEU A 46 -4.26 -12.42 -17.06
N HIS A 47 -5.42 -11.78 -16.85
CA HIS A 47 -6.68 -12.11 -17.55
C HIS A 47 -6.53 -12.01 -19.07
N GLU A 48 -5.83 -10.98 -19.56
CA GLU A 48 -5.53 -10.76 -20.98
C GLU A 48 -4.37 -11.62 -21.50
N GLN A 49 -3.81 -12.51 -20.68
CA GLN A 49 -2.63 -13.33 -20.99
C GLN A 49 -1.38 -12.53 -21.40
N ASN A 50 -1.33 -11.25 -21.04
CA ASN A 50 -0.23 -10.34 -21.31
C ASN A 50 0.82 -10.39 -20.19
N LYS A 51 1.56 -11.50 -20.13
CA LYS A 51 2.57 -11.74 -19.09
C LYS A 51 3.65 -10.66 -19.06
N ASP A 52 4.10 -10.18 -20.22
CA ASP A 52 5.17 -9.18 -20.28
C ASP A 52 4.74 -7.84 -19.66
N HIS A 53 3.47 -7.46 -19.83
CA HIS A 53 2.94 -6.29 -19.14
C HIS A 53 2.86 -6.52 -17.62
N ALA A 54 2.34 -7.68 -17.18
CA ALA A 54 2.26 -8.02 -15.76
C ALA A 54 3.65 -7.97 -15.09
N ARG A 55 4.68 -8.53 -15.74
CA ARG A 55 6.08 -8.48 -15.26
C ARG A 55 6.57 -7.05 -15.14
N LYS A 56 6.36 -6.23 -16.18
CA LYS A 56 6.80 -4.82 -16.19
C LYS A 56 6.16 -4.00 -15.06
N VAL A 57 4.89 -4.26 -14.74
CA VAL A 57 4.22 -3.61 -13.60
C VAL A 57 4.82 -4.13 -12.29
N LEU A 58 5.05 -5.44 -12.15
CA LEU A 58 5.68 -6.02 -10.96
C LEU A 58 7.09 -5.46 -10.69
N GLU A 59 7.90 -5.26 -11.73
CA GLU A 59 9.22 -4.65 -11.62
C GLU A 59 9.16 -3.24 -11.01
N GLN A 60 8.11 -2.47 -11.31
CA GLN A 60 7.91 -1.12 -10.75
C GLN A 60 7.58 -1.14 -9.25
N LEU A 61 7.04 -2.25 -8.74
CA LEU A 61 6.71 -2.43 -7.32
C LEU A 61 7.87 -3.01 -6.50
N ASN A 62 8.99 -3.37 -7.13
CA ASN A 62 10.02 -4.19 -6.49
C ASN A 62 10.59 -3.56 -5.22
N ASP A 63 10.91 -2.26 -5.24
CA ASP A 63 11.48 -1.58 -4.07
C ASP A 63 10.49 -1.58 -2.88
N GLU A 64 9.21 -1.34 -3.16
CA GLU A 64 8.15 -1.34 -2.16
C GLU A 64 7.87 -2.74 -1.63
N LEU A 65 7.90 -3.77 -2.50
CA LEU A 65 7.76 -5.17 -2.12
C LEU A 65 8.90 -5.64 -1.22
N VAL A 66 10.15 -5.31 -1.56
CA VAL A 66 11.32 -5.66 -0.76
C VAL A 66 11.25 -5.01 0.63
N ASN A 67 10.87 -3.73 0.69
CA ASN A 67 10.69 -3.04 1.97
C ASN A 67 9.58 -3.69 2.80
N LEU A 68 8.42 -3.97 2.20
CA LEU A 68 7.31 -4.60 2.89
C LEU A 68 7.63 -6.02 3.37
N GLU A 69 8.30 -6.83 2.56
CA GLU A 69 8.78 -8.17 2.92
C GLU A 69 9.70 -8.11 4.14
N SER A 70 10.67 -7.18 4.13
CA SER A 70 11.59 -6.99 5.26
C SER A 70 10.88 -6.50 6.52
N GLU A 71 9.93 -5.58 6.42
CA GLU A 71 9.21 -5.02 7.58
C GLU A 71 8.21 -6.01 8.17
N ALA A 72 7.55 -6.79 7.31
CA ALA A 72 6.52 -7.74 7.72
C ALA A 72 7.08 -9.12 8.10
N ASP A 73 8.33 -9.42 7.73
CA ASP A 73 8.95 -10.75 7.84
C ASP A 73 8.12 -11.85 7.14
N ILE A 74 7.70 -11.54 5.90
CA ILE A 74 6.88 -12.43 5.07
C ILE A 74 7.52 -12.54 3.69
N ALA A 75 7.71 -13.77 3.22
CA ALA A 75 8.16 -14.01 1.85
C ALA A 75 7.08 -13.61 0.82
N LEU A 76 7.32 -12.51 0.09
CA LEU A 76 6.41 -11.93 -0.89
C LEU A 76 7.03 -11.87 -2.29
N VAL A 77 8.27 -11.38 -2.40
CA VAL A 77 8.92 -11.04 -3.67
C VAL A 77 9.03 -12.27 -4.57
N TRP A 78 9.64 -13.35 -4.09
CA TRP A 78 9.84 -14.54 -4.93
C TRP A 78 8.53 -15.25 -5.26
N ARG A 79 7.56 -15.26 -4.33
CA ARG A 79 6.24 -15.87 -4.55
C ARG A 79 5.47 -15.13 -5.61
N LEU A 80 5.45 -13.79 -5.54
CA LEU A 80 4.74 -12.96 -6.52
C LEU A 80 5.39 -13.07 -7.91
N ASN A 81 6.73 -13.03 -7.98
CA ASN A 81 7.46 -13.24 -9.23
C ASN A 81 7.13 -14.61 -9.84
N SER A 82 7.15 -15.68 -9.04
CA SER A 82 6.81 -17.03 -9.52
C SER A 82 5.37 -17.11 -10.03
N ALA A 83 4.40 -16.54 -9.31
CA ALA A 83 3.00 -16.55 -9.71
C ALA A 83 2.77 -15.81 -11.04
N VAL A 84 3.34 -14.61 -11.18
CA VAL A 84 3.26 -13.82 -12.42
C VAL A 84 3.96 -14.52 -13.59
N GLU A 85 5.13 -15.13 -13.36
CA GLU A 85 5.84 -15.87 -14.41
C GLU A 85 5.07 -17.06 -14.96
N ASN A 86 4.31 -17.72 -14.10
CA ASN A 86 3.45 -18.85 -14.44
C ASN A 86 2.05 -18.43 -14.92
N GLN A 87 1.78 -17.13 -15.04
CA GLN A 87 0.45 -16.58 -15.35
C GLN A 87 -0.65 -17.06 -14.40
N ASP A 88 -0.28 -17.37 -13.16
CA ASP A 88 -1.21 -17.89 -12.17
C ASP A 88 -1.89 -16.73 -11.44
N LEU A 89 -3.05 -16.32 -11.96
CA LEU A 89 -3.86 -15.26 -11.37
C LEU A 89 -4.30 -15.61 -9.94
N THR A 90 -4.58 -16.88 -9.65
CA THR A 90 -5.04 -17.31 -8.32
C THR A 90 -3.91 -17.18 -7.30
N ALA A 91 -2.71 -17.68 -7.62
CA ALA A 91 -1.54 -17.52 -6.77
C ALA A 91 -1.13 -16.04 -6.64
N THR A 92 -1.25 -15.26 -7.71
CA THR A 92 -0.98 -13.82 -7.70
C THR A 92 -1.94 -13.10 -6.74
N GLY A 93 -3.25 -13.40 -6.81
CA GLY A 93 -4.26 -12.85 -5.93
C GLY A 93 -4.10 -13.27 -4.46
N GLN A 94 -3.61 -14.48 -4.20
CA GLN A 94 -3.25 -14.89 -2.85
C GLN A 94 -2.11 -14.05 -2.27
N VAL A 95 -1.02 -13.85 -3.03
CA VAL A 95 0.12 -13.05 -2.56
C VAL A 95 -0.28 -11.57 -2.42
N PHE A 96 -1.09 -11.03 -3.33
CA PHE A 96 -1.65 -9.67 -3.18
C PHE A 96 -2.58 -9.53 -1.96
N SER A 97 -3.33 -10.59 -1.62
CA SER A 97 -4.12 -10.59 -0.40
C SER A 97 -3.24 -10.52 0.85
N GLU A 98 -2.06 -11.16 0.84
CA GLU A 98 -1.05 -11.06 1.90
C GLU A 98 -0.44 -9.65 1.97
N ILE A 99 -0.04 -9.09 0.82
CA ILE A 99 0.47 -7.71 0.69
C ILE A 99 -0.53 -6.71 1.27
N PHE A 100 -1.80 -6.78 0.89
CA PHE A 100 -2.83 -5.85 1.35
C PHE A 100 -3.06 -5.95 2.86
N THR A 101 -3.07 -7.16 3.42
CA THR A 101 -3.16 -7.34 4.88
C THR A 101 -1.95 -6.77 5.60
N ALA A 102 -0.73 -6.95 5.07
CA ALA A 102 0.49 -6.37 5.64
C ALA A 102 0.48 -4.83 5.58
N VAL A 103 0.04 -4.25 4.47
CA VAL A 103 -0.14 -2.80 4.31
C VAL A 103 -1.18 -2.24 5.29
N ILE A 104 -2.32 -2.91 5.45
CA ILE A 104 -3.34 -2.55 6.46
C ILE A 104 -2.72 -2.62 7.86
N ALA A 105 -1.96 -3.67 8.19
CA ALA A 105 -1.32 -3.82 9.50
C ALA A 105 -0.36 -2.66 9.79
N ALA A 106 0.56 -2.36 8.86
CA ALA A 106 1.54 -1.29 9.01
C ALA A 106 0.85 0.08 9.19
N ARG A 107 -0.19 0.38 8.40
CA ARG A 107 -0.93 1.65 8.51
C ARG A 107 -1.70 1.78 9.81
N LEU A 108 -2.31 0.70 10.29
CA LEU A 108 -3.00 0.74 11.58
C LEU A 108 -2.01 0.77 12.76
N GLU A 109 -0.76 0.32 12.59
CA GLU A 109 0.32 0.59 13.55
C GLU A 109 0.71 2.08 13.57
N LEU A 110 0.87 2.70 12.38
CA LEU A 110 1.10 4.15 12.29
C LEU A 110 -0.03 4.95 12.94
N ALA A 111 -1.29 4.66 12.58
CA ALA A 111 -2.46 5.30 13.18
C ALA A 111 -2.51 5.13 14.72
N GLN A 112 -2.09 3.98 15.24
CA GLN A 112 -1.97 3.75 16.67
C GLN A 112 -0.88 4.61 17.30
N SER A 113 0.29 4.68 16.68
CA SER A 113 1.41 5.49 17.20
C SER A 113 1.07 6.99 17.20
N GLU A 114 0.21 7.41 16.28
CA GLU A 114 -0.23 8.79 16.08
C GLU A 114 -1.64 9.04 16.62
N ILE A 115 -2.13 8.22 17.56
CA ILE A 115 -3.55 8.21 17.94
C ILE A 115 -4.07 9.57 18.45
N ASN A 116 -3.18 10.42 18.99
CA ASN A 116 -3.51 11.78 19.45
C ASN A 116 -3.48 12.83 18.34
N ALA A 117 -2.92 12.51 17.17
CA ALA A 117 -2.91 13.33 15.96
C ALA A 117 -4.06 12.89 15.03
N TYR A 118 -5.30 13.23 15.43
CA TYR A 118 -6.54 12.73 14.80
C TYR A 118 -6.52 12.75 13.27
N GLN A 119 -6.10 13.86 12.64
CA GLN A 119 -6.11 13.96 11.18
C GLN A 119 -5.13 12.98 10.52
N THR A 120 -3.93 12.82 11.08
CA THR A 120 -2.92 11.90 10.55
C THR A 120 -3.37 10.44 10.73
N ALA A 121 -3.78 10.07 11.94
CA ALA A 121 -4.29 8.72 12.21
C ALA A 121 -5.53 8.38 11.37
N LYS A 122 -6.43 9.33 11.17
CA LYS A 122 -7.62 9.16 10.32
C LYS A 122 -7.27 8.86 8.88
N VAL A 123 -6.26 9.53 8.32
CA VAL A 123 -5.79 9.28 6.94
C VAL A 123 -5.29 7.85 6.81
N HIS A 124 -4.50 7.35 7.78
CA HIS A 124 -4.02 5.97 7.78
C HIS A 124 -5.16 4.94 7.83
N VAL A 125 -6.16 5.14 8.69
CA VAL A 125 -7.34 4.26 8.74
C VAL A 125 -8.12 4.33 7.43
N ALA A 126 -8.38 5.52 6.89
CA ALA A 126 -9.13 5.69 5.64
C ALA A 126 -8.43 5.03 4.44
N LYS A 127 -7.10 5.17 4.34
CA LYS A 127 -6.32 4.47 3.31
C LYS A 127 -6.38 2.96 3.49
N SER A 128 -6.33 2.45 4.72
CA SER A 128 -6.48 1.02 5.01
C SER A 128 -7.86 0.49 4.59
N LYS A 129 -8.94 1.28 4.74
CA LYS A 129 -10.28 0.91 4.28
C LYS A 129 -10.33 0.64 2.78
N ARG A 130 -9.59 1.40 1.96
CA ARG A 130 -9.54 1.18 0.50
C ARG A 130 -8.99 -0.20 0.13
N PHE A 131 -7.92 -0.63 0.80
CA PHE A 131 -7.35 -1.97 0.62
C PHE A 131 -8.33 -3.05 1.08
N LEU A 132 -8.96 -2.83 2.23
CA LEU A 132 -9.95 -3.75 2.75
C LEU A 132 -11.15 -3.89 1.81
N ASP A 133 -11.67 -2.77 1.29
CA ASP A 133 -12.80 -2.78 0.38
C ASP A 133 -12.48 -3.61 -0.86
N LEU A 134 -11.26 -3.52 -1.39
CA LEU A 134 -10.87 -4.37 -2.51
C LEU A 134 -10.80 -5.86 -2.11
N LEU A 135 -10.14 -6.20 -1.00
CA LEU A 135 -10.08 -7.58 -0.47
C LEU A 135 -11.48 -8.22 -0.35
N LEU A 136 -12.46 -7.46 0.10
CA LEU A 136 -13.81 -7.97 0.38
C LEU A 136 -14.70 -8.10 -0.86
N ASN A 137 -14.37 -7.42 -1.96
CA ASN A 137 -15.22 -7.32 -3.14
C ASN A 137 -14.62 -7.96 -4.40
N ASP A 138 -13.29 -8.11 -4.46
CA ASP A 138 -12.60 -8.74 -5.58
C ASP A 138 -12.59 -10.27 -5.46
N THR A 139 -13.11 -10.96 -6.49
CA THR A 139 -13.27 -12.42 -6.52
C THR A 139 -11.95 -13.18 -6.62
N ASP A 140 -10.91 -12.53 -7.16
CA ASP A 140 -9.57 -13.09 -7.29
C ASP A 140 -8.74 -12.86 -6.00
N LEU A 141 -9.31 -12.15 -5.01
CA LEU A 141 -8.75 -11.95 -3.66
C LEU A 141 -9.52 -12.76 -2.59
N LEU A 142 -10.05 -12.09 -1.55
CA LEU A 142 -10.71 -12.74 -0.41
C LEU A 142 -12.24 -12.76 -0.52
N ALA A 143 -12.84 -12.15 -1.55
CA ALA A 143 -14.30 -12.00 -1.61
C ALA A 143 -15.04 -13.34 -1.61
N THR A 144 -14.45 -14.38 -2.19
CA THR A 144 -15.00 -15.74 -2.26
C THR A 144 -14.65 -16.60 -1.04
N ARG A 145 -13.67 -16.17 -0.23
CA ARG A 145 -13.16 -16.89 0.95
C ARG A 145 -13.84 -16.47 2.26
N LEU A 146 -14.55 -15.34 2.24
CA LEU A 146 -15.22 -14.77 3.40
C LEU A 146 -16.75 -14.86 3.25
N THR A 147 -17.41 -15.39 4.28
CA THR A 147 -18.87 -15.34 4.42
C THR A 147 -19.35 -13.89 4.63
N THR A 148 -20.62 -13.60 4.32
CA THR A 148 -21.24 -12.30 4.58
C THR A 148 -21.04 -11.82 6.02
N THR A 149 -21.16 -12.73 6.99
CA THR A 149 -20.94 -12.43 8.40
C THR A 149 -19.48 -12.06 8.69
N GLN A 150 -18.50 -12.78 8.12
CA GLN A 150 -17.09 -12.41 8.29
C GLN A 150 -16.78 -11.07 7.62
N LYS A 151 -17.29 -10.80 6.41
CA LYS A 151 -17.13 -9.50 5.76
C LYS A 151 -17.69 -8.36 6.62
N LEU A 152 -18.85 -8.56 7.24
CA LEU A 152 -19.43 -7.58 8.17
C LEU A 152 -18.55 -7.36 9.41
N LYS A 153 -18.04 -8.44 10.02
CA LYS A 153 -17.13 -8.34 11.17
C LYS A 153 -15.89 -7.51 10.85
N VAL A 154 -15.24 -7.81 9.72
CA VAL A 154 -14.03 -7.12 9.26
C VAL A 154 -14.30 -5.64 8.98
N ARG A 155 -15.43 -5.29 8.33
CA ARG A 155 -15.85 -3.89 8.15
C ARG A 155 -16.08 -3.16 9.48
N ASN A 156 -16.79 -3.81 10.40
CA ASN A 156 -17.04 -3.24 11.72
C ASN A 156 -15.74 -3.01 12.51
N ALA A 157 -14.78 -3.92 12.41
CA ALA A 157 -13.49 -3.79 13.09
C ALA A 157 -12.70 -2.57 12.60
N ILE A 158 -12.62 -2.33 11.29
CA ILE A 158 -11.94 -1.12 10.78
C ILE A 158 -12.73 0.16 11.08
N ASP A 159 -14.06 0.11 11.10
CA ASP A 159 -14.89 1.25 11.52
C ASP A 159 -14.71 1.57 13.00
N ASN A 160 -14.51 0.55 13.85
CA ASN A 160 -14.18 0.75 15.26
C ASN A 160 -12.78 1.31 15.46
N CYS A 161 -11.79 0.94 14.62
CA CYS A 161 -10.50 1.63 14.58
C CYS A 161 -10.68 3.12 14.27
N LEU A 162 -11.52 3.48 13.30
CA LEU A 162 -11.78 4.89 12.98
C LEU A 162 -12.48 5.63 14.13
N LYS A 163 -13.53 5.04 14.72
CA LYS A 163 -14.29 5.65 15.82
C LYS A 163 -13.43 5.85 17.07
N SER A 164 -12.53 4.92 17.36
CA SER A 164 -11.65 4.99 18.54
C SER A 164 -10.57 6.06 18.42
N LEU A 165 -10.36 6.69 17.26
CA LEU A 165 -9.55 7.90 17.16
C LEU A 165 -10.18 9.11 17.87
N GLY A 166 -11.46 9.00 18.29
CA GLY A 166 -12.19 10.11 18.89
C GLY A 166 -12.56 11.18 17.88
N SER A 167 -12.68 12.42 18.33
CA SER A 167 -13.01 13.58 17.49
C SER A 167 -12.46 14.85 18.11
N PRO A 168 -11.84 15.76 17.34
CA PRO A 168 -11.37 17.05 17.86
C PRO A 168 -12.51 18.01 18.23
N GLY A 169 -13.75 17.74 17.79
CA GLY A 169 -14.88 18.67 17.96
C GLY A 169 -14.78 19.91 17.07
N LEU A 170 -15.86 20.70 17.01
CA LEU A 170 -15.85 21.98 16.29
C LEU A 170 -15.29 23.06 17.24
N PHE A 171 -14.08 23.57 16.96
CA PHE A 171 -13.36 24.47 17.87
C PHE A 171 -13.21 23.92 19.30
N GLY A 172 -13.09 22.58 19.44
CA GLY A 172 -13.01 21.89 20.72
C GLY A 172 -14.36 21.58 21.38
N ALA A 173 -15.47 22.16 20.92
CA ALA A 173 -16.79 21.79 21.39
C ALA A 173 -17.16 20.39 20.89
N GLY A 174 -17.56 19.50 21.81
CA GLY A 174 -17.87 18.10 21.51
C GLY A 174 -16.65 17.22 21.25
N GLN A 175 -15.46 17.61 21.72
CA GLN A 175 -14.27 16.78 21.66
C GLN A 175 -14.51 15.43 22.33
N GLN A 176 -14.09 14.37 21.66
CA GLN A 176 -14.04 13.01 22.19
C GLN A 176 -12.58 12.56 22.20
N PRO A 177 -12.03 12.16 23.36
CA PRO A 177 -10.67 11.64 23.41
C PRO A 177 -10.57 10.33 22.63
N ALA A 178 -9.37 10.03 22.13
CA ALA A 178 -9.12 8.74 21.53
C ALA A 178 -9.13 7.62 22.58
N ASP A 179 -9.53 6.42 22.17
CA ASP A 179 -9.54 5.21 22.96
C ASP A 179 -8.53 4.20 22.40
N LEU A 180 -7.31 4.24 22.93
CA LEU A 180 -6.23 3.35 22.52
C LEU A 180 -6.54 1.86 22.75
N SER A 181 -7.32 1.54 23.77
CA SER A 181 -7.67 0.16 24.10
C SER A 181 -8.61 -0.43 23.04
N VAL A 182 -9.67 0.32 22.71
CA VAL A 182 -10.61 -0.07 21.65
C VAL A 182 -9.93 -0.12 20.28
N PHE A 183 -9.02 0.83 20.01
CA PHE A 183 -8.24 0.81 18.76
C PHE A 183 -7.41 -0.48 18.64
N LYS A 184 -6.64 -0.83 19.68
CA LYS A 184 -5.80 -2.03 19.74
C LYS A 184 -6.60 -3.31 19.56
N ALA A 185 -7.72 -3.43 20.28
CA ALA A 185 -8.59 -4.59 20.19
C ALA A 185 -9.20 -4.75 18.79
N SER A 186 -9.70 -3.65 18.23
CA SER A 186 -10.33 -3.64 16.90
C SER A 186 -9.34 -3.96 15.79
N ARG A 187 -8.12 -3.41 15.86
CA ARG A 187 -7.03 -3.72 14.94
C ARG A 187 -6.64 -5.19 15.02
N THR A 188 -6.50 -5.73 16.23
CA THR A 188 -6.13 -7.14 16.45
C THR A 188 -7.16 -8.08 15.87
N ASP A 189 -8.45 -7.85 16.14
CA ASP A 189 -9.53 -8.65 15.57
C ASP A 189 -9.53 -8.55 14.04
N LEU A 190 -9.44 -7.33 13.48
CA LEU A 190 -9.37 -7.12 12.02
C LEU A 190 -8.28 -7.99 11.37
N LEU A 191 -7.04 -7.89 11.88
CA LEU A 191 -5.89 -8.60 11.31
C LEU A 191 -5.99 -10.12 11.51
N HIS A 192 -6.55 -10.56 12.64
CA HIS A 192 -6.82 -11.98 12.87
C HIS A 192 -7.79 -12.54 11.84
N GLN A 193 -8.92 -11.86 11.60
CA GLN A 193 -9.91 -12.32 10.62
C GLN A 193 -9.35 -12.35 9.19
N LEU A 194 -8.56 -11.34 8.81
CA LEU A 194 -7.95 -11.29 7.46
C LEU A 194 -6.94 -12.42 7.25
N ARG A 195 -6.05 -12.65 8.22
CA ARG A 195 -5.04 -13.72 8.14
C ARG A 195 -5.66 -15.12 8.15
N ALA A 196 -6.76 -15.30 8.87
CA ALA A 196 -7.49 -16.58 8.89
C ALA A 196 -8.20 -16.92 7.56
N ALA A 197 -8.31 -15.96 6.63
CA ALA A 197 -8.99 -16.15 5.34
C ALA A 197 -8.03 -16.27 4.15
N GLN A 198 -6.72 -16.15 4.38
CA GLN A 198 -5.66 -16.26 3.38
C GLN A 198 -5.27 -17.72 3.12
#